data_AF-A0A9E4PTW5-F1
#
_entry.id   AF-A0A9E4PTW5-F1
#
_cell.length_a   1.000
_cell.length_b   1.000
_cell.length_c   1.000
_cell.angle_alpha   90.00
_cell.angle_beta   90.00
_cell.angle_gamma   90.00
#
_symmetry.space_group_name_H-M   'P 1'
#
loop_
_entity.id
_entity.type
_entity.pdbx_description
1 polymer ?
#
loop_
_entity_poly.entity_id
_entity_poly.type
_entity_poly.pdbx_seq_one_letter_code
_entity_poly.pdbx_strand_id
1 'polypeptide(L)'
;LSRQWQTVVESECSAESLSALTTPTPVPTATPAIADGARAVAVVWSYVAQCLPDTPLENFEATLSPVLNQWVVTTKAESLTDFGAWTVDAATGALAPYAGFSREWDSVVKLECNPDALASLFTPTPVPTATPAVLDTVEAVTTLWSYLVKCSPDLTTEALEATLNPAKGEWIVITKPGSETDYGVWTVRANGSISPGNQEATRRDQRALSGTC
;
A
#
# COMPACT_ATOMS: atom_id res chain seq x y z
N LEU A 1 21.00 3.77 -82.56
CA LEU A 1 20.79 3.18 -81.21
C LEU A 1 20.75 4.24 -80.08
N SER A 2 20.31 5.49 -80.33
CA SER A 2 20.41 6.57 -79.32
C SER A 2 19.09 7.30 -78.98
N ARG A 3 17.93 6.78 -79.41
CA ARG A 3 16.63 7.43 -79.14
C ARG A 3 15.72 6.69 -78.16
N GLN A 4 16.04 5.43 -77.82
CA GLN A 4 15.21 4.63 -76.91
C GLN A 4 15.48 4.89 -75.43
N TRP A 5 16.63 5.44 -75.06
CA TRP A 5 16.97 5.72 -73.66
C TRP A 5 16.48 7.09 -73.17
N GLN A 6 16.25 8.06 -74.08
CA GLN A 6 15.77 9.40 -73.69
C GLN A 6 14.31 9.39 -73.24
N THR A 7 13.45 8.60 -73.90
CA THR A 7 12.03 8.48 -73.54
C THR A 7 11.79 7.83 -72.18
N VAL A 8 12.72 6.98 -71.72
CA VAL A 8 12.61 6.31 -70.40
C VAL A 8 12.99 7.27 -69.27
N VAL A 9 13.98 8.14 -69.50
CA VAL A 9 14.43 9.12 -68.49
C VAL A 9 13.43 10.28 -68.37
N GLU A 10 12.79 10.69 -69.46
CA GLU A 10 11.78 11.75 -69.45
C GLU A 10 10.43 11.31 -68.83
N SER A 11 10.06 10.03 -68.91
CA SER A 11 8.82 9.53 -68.29
C SER A 11 8.94 9.41 -66.76
N GLU A 12 10.12 9.09 -66.24
CA GLU A 12 10.36 8.89 -64.80
C GLU A 12 10.50 10.22 -64.03
N CYS A 13 10.86 11.31 -64.72
CA CYS A 13 11.12 12.64 -64.13
C CYS A 13 10.05 13.70 -64.47
N SER A 14 8.81 13.29 -64.69
CA SER A 14 7.70 14.24 -64.86
C SER A 14 7.42 15.03 -63.57
N ALA A 15 6.95 16.28 -63.69
CA ALA A 15 6.63 17.14 -62.55
C ALA A 15 5.55 16.54 -61.61
N GLU A 16 4.71 15.64 -62.13
CA GLU A 16 3.76 14.84 -61.34
C GLU A 16 4.47 13.81 -60.42
N SER A 17 5.54 13.15 -60.88
CA SER A 17 6.31 12.19 -60.09
C SER A 17 7.01 12.84 -58.90
N LEU A 18 7.50 14.08 -59.10
CA LEU A 18 8.18 14.87 -58.06
C LEU A 18 7.19 15.53 -57.10
N SER A 19 5.96 15.84 -57.54
CA SER A 19 4.89 16.33 -56.66
C SER A 19 4.37 15.25 -55.71
N ALA A 20 4.41 13.97 -56.13
CA ALA A 20 4.07 12.84 -55.28
C ALA A 20 5.03 12.65 -54.10
N LEU A 21 6.32 13.03 -54.25
CA LEU A 21 7.35 12.92 -53.20
C LEU A 21 7.28 14.02 -52.14
N THR A 22 6.57 15.13 -52.40
CA THR A 22 6.37 16.21 -51.43
C THR A 22 5.08 16.07 -50.62
N THR A 23 4.26 15.06 -50.91
CA THR A 23 3.08 14.76 -50.09
C THR A 23 3.58 14.01 -48.85
N PRO A 24 3.47 14.56 -47.62
CA PRO A 24 3.74 13.76 -46.44
C PRO A 24 2.77 12.58 -46.45
N THR A 25 3.30 11.37 -46.61
CA THR A 25 2.53 10.15 -46.40
C THR A 25 1.86 10.29 -45.03
N PRO A 26 0.51 10.22 -44.92
CA PRO A 26 -0.12 10.21 -43.63
C PRO A 26 0.46 9.02 -42.86
N VAL A 27 1.21 9.31 -41.79
CA VAL A 27 1.65 8.29 -40.85
C VAL A 27 0.38 7.55 -40.45
N PRO A 28 0.29 6.21 -40.60
CA PRO A 28 -0.87 5.47 -40.14
C PRO A 28 -1.00 5.74 -38.64
N THR A 29 -1.98 6.57 -38.27
CA THR A 29 -2.36 6.79 -36.88
C THR A 29 -2.77 5.43 -36.35
N ALA A 30 -1.95 4.84 -35.49
CA ALA A 30 -2.26 3.55 -34.88
C ALA A 30 -3.61 3.68 -34.19
N THR A 31 -4.62 2.95 -34.69
CA THR A 31 -5.93 2.89 -34.06
C THR A 31 -5.75 2.31 -32.66
N PRO A 32 -6.17 3.01 -31.59
CA PRO A 32 -6.04 2.47 -30.23
C PRO A 32 -6.84 1.18 -30.11
N ALA A 33 -6.25 0.14 -29.51
CA ALA A 33 -6.97 -1.11 -29.22
C ALA A 33 -8.17 -0.86 -28.30
N ILE A 34 -8.03 0.07 -27.35
CA ILE A 34 -9.08 0.48 -26.41
C ILE A 34 -9.55 1.88 -26.78
N ALA A 35 -10.60 1.93 -27.61
CA ALA A 35 -11.13 3.16 -28.18
C ALA A 35 -11.88 4.06 -27.18
N ASP A 36 -12.40 3.48 -26.09
CA ASP A 36 -13.22 4.19 -25.12
C ASP A 36 -13.16 3.53 -23.73
N GLY A 37 -13.72 4.24 -22.74
CA GLY A 37 -13.76 3.77 -21.35
C GLY A 37 -14.63 2.52 -21.16
N ALA A 38 -15.66 2.32 -21.98
CA ALA A 38 -16.50 1.13 -21.88
C ALA A 38 -15.71 -0.15 -22.23
N ARG A 39 -14.84 -0.08 -23.25
CA ARG A 39 -13.91 -1.17 -23.57
C ARG A 39 -12.88 -1.40 -22.47
N ALA A 40 -12.35 -0.34 -21.86
CA ALA A 40 -11.42 -0.47 -20.73
C ALA A 40 -12.09 -1.17 -19.54
N VAL A 41 -13.32 -0.75 -19.20
CA VAL A 41 -14.15 -1.42 -18.19
C VAL A 41 -14.38 -2.88 -18.53
N ALA A 42 -14.75 -3.19 -19.77
CA ALA A 42 -15.00 -4.57 -20.19
C ALA A 42 -13.77 -5.48 -20.05
N VAL A 43 -12.57 -4.97 -20.33
CA VAL A 43 -11.31 -5.70 -20.12
C VAL A 43 -11.15 -6.06 -18.65
N VAL A 44 -11.23 -5.08 -17.75
CA VAL A 44 -11.05 -5.31 -16.31
C VAL A 44 -12.15 -6.21 -15.75
N TRP A 45 -13.40 -5.92 -16.08
CA TRP A 45 -14.54 -6.74 -15.66
C TRP A 45 -14.38 -8.19 -16.10
N SER A 46 -14.05 -8.44 -17.37
CA SER A 46 -13.89 -9.81 -17.87
C SER A 46 -12.78 -10.56 -17.13
N TYR A 47 -11.74 -9.84 -16.71
CA TYR A 47 -10.62 -10.43 -15.98
C TYR A 47 -11.04 -10.86 -14.57
N VAL A 48 -11.69 -10.00 -13.80
CA VAL A 48 -12.10 -10.31 -12.41
C VAL A 48 -13.35 -11.19 -12.34
N ALA A 49 -14.24 -11.11 -13.32
CA ALA A 49 -15.46 -11.93 -13.41
C ALA A 49 -15.16 -13.43 -13.60
N GLN A 50 -13.92 -13.80 -13.98
CA GLN A 50 -13.48 -15.20 -13.98
C GLN A 50 -13.64 -15.85 -12.60
N CYS A 51 -13.40 -15.09 -11.52
CA CYS A 51 -13.51 -15.59 -10.15
C CYS A 51 -14.84 -15.26 -9.48
N LEU A 52 -15.53 -14.22 -9.97
CA LEU A 52 -16.85 -13.79 -9.48
C LEU A 52 -17.79 -13.53 -10.67
N PRO A 53 -18.47 -14.55 -11.20
CA PRO A 53 -19.28 -14.40 -12.41
C PRO A 53 -20.49 -13.46 -12.24
N ASP A 54 -20.95 -13.27 -11.00
CA ASP A 54 -22.08 -12.39 -10.68
C ASP A 54 -21.70 -10.90 -10.57
N THR A 55 -20.44 -10.54 -10.88
CA THR A 55 -19.96 -9.16 -10.80
C THR A 55 -20.67 -8.28 -11.85
N PRO A 56 -21.43 -7.24 -11.45
CA PRO A 56 -22.04 -6.31 -12.39
C PRO A 56 -21.00 -5.42 -13.08
N LEU A 57 -21.11 -5.25 -14.41
CA LEU A 57 -20.25 -4.34 -15.18
C LEU A 57 -20.37 -2.89 -14.72
N GLU A 58 -21.54 -2.51 -14.20
CA GLU A 58 -21.87 -1.17 -13.70
C GLU A 58 -21.10 -0.77 -12.43
N ASN A 59 -20.45 -1.72 -11.76
CA ASN A 59 -19.59 -1.46 -10.60
C ASN A 59 -18.29 -0.75 -10.99
N PHE A 60 -17.97 -0.63 -12.27
CA PHE A 60 -16.72 -0.06 -12.75
C PHE A 60 -16.94 1.27 -13.47
N GLU A 61 -15.95 2.13 -13.38
CA GLU A 61 -15.82 3.35 -14.16
C GLU A 61 -14.41 3.48 -14.70
N ALA A 62 -14.24 4.17 -15.83
CA ALA A 62 -12.93 4.35 -16.45
C ALA A 62 -12.67 5.82 -16.74
N THR A 63 -11.45 6.25 -16.42
CA THR A 63 -10.94 7.60 -16.71
C THR A 63 -9.66 7.47 -17.54
N LEU A 64 -9.58 8.20 -18.65
CA LEU A 64 -8.37 8.22 -19.47
C LEU A 64 -7.32 9.14 -18.81
N SER A 65 -6.11 8.61 -18.61
CA SER A 65 -4.93 9.41 -18.31
C SER A 65 -4.22 9.77 -19.63
N PRO A 66 -4.38 11.01 -20.15
CA PRO A 66 -3.78 11.39 -21.44
C PRO A 66 -2.25 11.45 -21.38
N VAL A 67 -1.67 11.63 -20.19
CA VAL A 67 -0.21 11.68 -19.99
C VAL A 67 0.42 10.30 -20.15
N LEU A 68 -0.27 9.26 -19.67
CA LEU A 68 0.23 7.88 -19.70
C LEU A 68 -0.32 7.07 -20.87
N ASN A 69 -1.29 7.62 -21.62
CA ASN A 69 -2.06 6.90 -22.64
C ASN A 69 -2.67 5.58 -22.11
N GLN A 70 -3.18 5.64 -20.88
CA GLN A 70 -3.73 4.50 -20.14
C GLN A 70 -5.10 4.85 -19.60
N TRP A 71 -6.01 3.89 -19.68
CA TRP A 71 -7.27 3.93 -18.95
C TRP A 71 -7.06 3.47 -17.53
N VAL A 72 -7.46 4.29 -16.57
CA VAL A 72 -7.55 3.90 -15.16
C VAL A 72 -8.99 3.47 -14.91
N VAL A 73 -9.18 2.20 -14.55
CA VAL A 73 -10.48 1.64 -14.22
C VAL A 73 -10.57 1.44 -12.72
N THR A 74 -11.59 1.99 -12.10
CA THR A 74 -11.83 1.91 -10.66
C THR A 74 -13.17 1.30 -10.37
N THR A 75 -13.29 0.68 -9.21
CA THR A 75 -14.57 0.30 -8.65
C THR A 75 -15.28 1.53 -8.09
N LYS A 76 -16.56 1.68 -8.42
CA LYS A 76 -17.39 2.77 -7.91
C LYS A 76 -17.67 2.59 -6.43
N ALA A 77 -17.78 3.70 -5.70
CA ALA A 77 -17.95 3.70 -4.25
C ALA A 77 -19.23 3.01 -3.75
N GLU A 78 -20.27 2.94 -4.58
CA GLU A 78 -21.53 2.24 -4.29
C GLU A 78 -21.47 0.72 -4.47
N SER A 79 -20.38 0.20 -5.02
CA SER A 79 -20.23 -1.24 -5.25
C SER A 79 -20.02 -1.97 -3.92
N LEU A 80 -20.70 -3.11 -3.76
CA LEU A 80 -20.56 -3.94 -2.55
C LEU A 80 -19.21 -4.64 -2.44
N THR A 81 -18.50 -4.79 -3.57
CA THR A 81 -17.19 -5.44 -3.65
C THR A 81 -16.23 -4.47 -4.29
N ASP A 82 -15.12 -4.18 -3.60
CA ASP A 82 -14.01 -3.43 -4.16
C ASP A 82 -13.15 -4.34 -5.04
N PHE A 83 -12.79 -3.89 -6.23
CA PHE A 83 -11.85 -4.60 -7.11
C PHE A 83 -10.53 -3.83 -7.26
N GLY A 84 -10.39 -2.69 -6.59
CA GLY A 84 -9.25 -1.80 -6.67
C GLY A 84 -9.15 -1.04 -7.99
N ALA A 85 -7.99 -0.41 -8.19
CA ALA A 85 -7.70 0.38 -9.39
C ALA A 85 -6.83 -0.42 -10.37
N TRP A 86 -7.21 -0.41 -11.64
CA TRP A 86 -6.53 -1.11 -12.73
C TRP A 86 -6.10 -0.13 -13.79
N THR A 87 -5.04 -0.48 -14.52
CA THR A 87 -4.61 0.24 -15.71
C THR A 87 -4.77 -0.64 -16.94
N VAL A 88 -5.34 -0.08 -18.00
CA VAL A 88 -5.41 -0.70 -19.33
C VAL A 88 -4.71 0.21 -20.33
N ASP A 89 -3.67 -0.28 -20.97
CA ASP A 89 -2.96 0.46 -22.00
C ASP A 89 -3.86 0.72 -23.22
N ALA A 90 -4.02 1.98 -23.62
CA ALA A 90 -4.98 2.34 -24.65
C ALA A 90 -4.59 1.82 -26.05
N ALA A 91 -3.29 1.66 -26.30
CA ALA A 91 -2.77 1.23 -27.59
C ALA A 91 -2.82 -0.30 -27.76
N THR A 92 -2.51 -1.05 -26.71
CA THR A 92 -2.31 -2.51 -26.73
C THR A 92 -3.42 -3.29 -26.05
N GLY A 93 -4.19 -2.66 -25.16
CA GLY A 93 -5.15 -3.33 -24.29
C GLY A 93 -4.51 -4.11 -23.13
N ALA A 94 -3.21 -3.93 -22.89
CA ALA A 94 -2.52 -4.60 -21.80
C ALA A 94 -3.09 -4.19 -20.45
N LEU A 95 -3.58 -5.17 -19.68
CA LEU A 95 -4.11 -5.00 -18.34
C LEU A 95 -2.99 -5.15 -17.30
N ALA A 96 -2.96 -4.26 -16.31
CA ALA A 96 -2.11 -4.39 -15.14
C ALA A 96 -2.81 -3.86 -13.88
N PRO A 97 -2.57 -4.46 -12.70
CA PRO A 97 -3.02 -3.90 -11.44
C PRO A 97 -2.24 -2.61 -11.13
N TYR A 98 -2.93 -1.54 -10.76
CA TYR A 98 -2.27 -0.26 -10.46
C TYR A 98 -1.63 -0.32 -9.06
N ALA A 99 -2.46 -0.48 -8.02
CA ALA A 99 -2.02 -0.51 -6.63
C ALA A 99 -3.02 -1.24 -5.71
N GLY A 100 -2.55 -1.59 -4.50
CA GLY A 100 -3.37 -2.12 -3.42
C GLY A 100 -4.16 -3.36 -3.83
N PHE A 101 -5.48 -3.31 -3.59
CA PHE A 101 -6.40 -4.43 -3.73
C PHE A 101 -6.46 -5.05 -5.13
N SER A 102 -6.19 -4.28 -6.19
CA SER A 102 -6.09 -4.82 -7.56
C SER A 102 -4.98 -5.87 -7.72
N ARG A 103 -3.88 -5.76 -6.96
CA ARG A 103 -2.77 -6.74 -6.99
C ARG A 103 -3.15 -8.04 -6.30
N GLU A 104 -3.96 -7.96 -5.26
CA GLU A 104 -4.49 -9.14 -4.56
C GLU A 104 -5.47 -9.88 -5.49
N TRP A 105 -6.39 -9.15 -6.13
CA TRP A 105 -7.25 -9.69 -7.18
C TRP A 105 -6.46 -10.32 -8.34
N ASP A 106 -5.45 -9.65 -8.88
CA ASP A 106 -4.57 -10.18 -9.94
C ASP A 106 -3.90 -11.49 -9.51
N SER A 107 -3.47 -11.58 -8.25
CA SER A 107 -2.89 -12.81 -7.70
C SER A 107 -3.92 -13.94 -7.63
N VAL A 108 -5.15 -13.66 -7.19
CA VAL A 108 -6.23 -14.66 -7.12
C VAL A 108 -6.64 -15.15 -8.51
N VAL A 109 -6.79 -14.25 -9.48
CA VAL A 109 -7.12 -14.63 -10.87
C VAL A 109 -6.00 -15.47 -11.48
N LYS A 110 -4.72 -15.12 -11.25
CA LYS A 110 -3.57 -15.92 -11.72
C LYS A 110 -3.43 -17.28 -11.04
N LEU A 111 -3.96 -17.42 -9.82
CA LEU A 111 -4.09 -18.69 -9.10
C LEU A 111 -5.35 -19.46 -9.51
N GLU A 112 -5.89 -19.18 -10.69
CA GLU A 112 -7.07 -19.86 -11.26
C GLU A 112 -8.28 -19.83 -10.31
N CYS A 113 -8.48 -18.69 -9.64
CA CYS A 113 -9.60 -18.48 -8.72
C CYS A 113 -9.64 -19.50 -7.58
N ASN A 114 -8.47 -19.88 -7.06
CA ASN A 114 -8.35 -20.77 -5.91
C ASN A 114 -9.30 -20.31 -4.77
N PRO A 115 -10.13 -21.21 -4.21
CA PRO A 115 -11.19 -20.84 -3.28
C PRO A 115 -10.65 -20.26 -1.96
N ASP A 116 -9.50 -20.71 -1.47
CA ASP A 116 -8.89 -20.19 -0.25
C ASP A 116 -8.31 -18.79 -0.47
N ALA A 117 -7.66 -18.58 -1.62
CA ALA A 117 -7.13 -17.28 -2.01
C ALA A 117 -8.27 -16.27 -2.25
N LEU A 118 -9.37 -16.70 -2.89
CA LEU A 118 -10.56 -15.89 -3.09
C LEU A 118 -11.25 -15.55 -1.76
N ALA A 119 -11.41 -16.52 -0.86
CA ALA A 119 -11.96 -16.28 0.49
C ALA A 119 -11.12 -15.29 1.31
N SER A 120 -9.79 -15.28 1.09
CA SER A 120 -8.88 -14.35 1.75
C SER A 120 -9.10 -12.89 1.36
N LEU A 121 -9.68 -12.61 0.18
CA LEU A 121 -10.05 -11.24 -0.22
C LEU A 121 -11.24 -10.68 0.56
N PHE A 122 -12.13 -11.55 1.06
CA PHE A 122 -13.36 -11.14 1.76
C PHE A 122 -13.26 -11.25 3.27
N THR A 123 -12.26 -11.98 3.76
CA THR A 123 -11.99 -12.09 5.19
C THR A 123 -11.01 -10.98 5.57
N PRO A 124 -11.34 -10.12 6.54
CA PRO A 124 -10.35 -9.19 7.06
C PRO A 124 -9.18 -10.03 7.57
N THR A 125 -7.98 -9.78 7.04
CA THR A 125 -6.76 -10.39 7.59
C THR A 125 -6.76 -10.05 9.08
N PRO A 126 -6.81 -11.04 10.00
CA PRO A 126 -6.73 -10.74 11.40
C PRO A 126 -5.39 -10.03 11.61
N VAL A 127 -5.44 -8.79 12.09
CA VAL A 127 -4.22 -8.09 12.53
C VAL A 127 -3.57 -9.06 13.52
N PRO A 128 -2.32 -9.52 13.28
CA PRO A 128 -1.67 -10.42 14.20
C PRO A 128 -1.66 -9.73 15.57
N THR A 129 -2.36 -10.33 16.54
CA THR A 129 -2.31 -9.88 17.93
C THR A 129 -0.86 -9.90 18.33
N ALA A 130 -0.26 -8.72 18.56
CA ALA A 130 1.12 -8.62 18.99
C ALA A 130 1.29 -9.49 20.23
N THR A 131 2.21 -10.46 20.19
CA THR A 131 2.59 -11.23 21.38
C THR A 131 2.99 -10.23 22.46
N PRO A 132 2.33 -10.23 23.64
CA PRO A 132 2.68 -9.28 24.68
C PRO A 132 4.13 -9.52 25.12
N ALA A 133 4.94 -8.47 25.08
CA ALA A 133 6.31 -8.45 25.60
C ALA A 133 6.33 -8.32 27.13
N VAL A 134 5.21 -7.92 27.74
CA VAL A 134 5.03 -7.81 29.19
C VAL A 134 3.77 -8.58 29.60
N LEU A 135 3.96 -9.75 30.20
CA LEU A 135 2.95 -10.73 30.56
C LEU A 135 2.50 -10.60 32.02
N ASP A 136 3.36 -10.11 32.91
CA ASP A 136 3.10 -10.04 34.34
C ASP A 136 3.72 -8.83 35.03
N THR A 137 3.52 -8.75 36.35
CA THR A 137 4.05 -7.67 37.21
C THR A 137 5.57 -7.64 37.24
N VAL A 138 6.25 -8.80 37.19
CA VAL A 138 7.71 -8.90 37.26
C VAL A 138 8.33 -8.37 35.97
N GLU A 139 7.76 -8.72 34.82
CA GLU A 139 8.19 -8.19 33.53
C GLU A 139 7.94 -6.68 33.42
N ALA A 140 6.82 -6.17 33.96
CA ALA A 140 6.53 -4.74 33.98
C ALA A 140 7.54 -3.95 34.83
N VAL A 141 7.87 -4.45 36.02
CA VAL A 141 8.90 -3.88 36.90
C VAL A 141 10.27 -3.93 36.23
N THR A 142 10.65 -5.07 35.66
CA THR A 142 11.96 -5.27 35.03
C THR A 142 12.13 -4.39 33.80
N THR A 143 11.06 -4.21 33.02
CA THR A 143 11.03 -3.32 31.85
C THR A 143 11.28 -1.86 32.27
N LEU A 144 10.58 -1.37 33.30
CA LEU A 144 10.81 -0.02 33.82
C LEU A 144 12.20 0.15 34.44
N TRP A 145 12.64 -0.82 35.25
CA TRP A 145 13.97 -0.80 35.86
C TRP A 145 15.07 -0.70 34.80
N SER A 146 15.02 -1.53 33.76
CA SER A 146 16.00 -1.52 32.67
C SER A 146 16.06 -0.19 31.93
N TYR A 147 14.93 0.52 31.86
CA TYR A 147 14.84 1.85 31.29
C TYR A 147 15.50 2.91 32.16
N LEU A 148 15.25 2.89 33.47
CA LEU A 148 15.68 3.93 34.41
C LEU A 148 17.09 3.72 34.98
N VAL A 149 17.56 2.48 35.11
CA VAL A 149 18.82 2.14 35.80
C VAL A 149 20.04 2.85 35.22
N LYS A 150 19.99 3.17 33.91
CA LYS A 150 21.03 3.95 33.22
C LYS A 150 21.30 5.31 33.86
N CYS A 151 20.25 5.96 34.37
CA CYS A 151 20.33 7.26 35.05
C CYS A 151 20.10 7.19 36.56
N SER A 152 19.93 5.99 37.10
CA SER A 152 19.63 5.77 38.51
C SER A 152 20.20 4.41 38.90
N PRO A 153 21.54 4.31 39.01
CA PRO A 153 22.20 3.02 39.25
C PRO A 153 21.83 2.41 40.61
N ASP A 154 21.39 3.23 41.56
CA ASP A 154 20.93 2.78 42.89
C ASP A 154 19.48 2.26 42.87
N LEU A 155 18.75 2.40 41.76
CA LEU A 155 17.41 1.85 41.62
C LEU A 155 17.49 0.33 41.50
N THR A 156 16.80 -0.37 42.40
CA THR A 156 16.63 -1.82 42.33
C THR A 156 15.19 -2.19 41.98
N THR A 157 14.99 -3.39 41.46
CA THR A 157 13.65 -3.92 41.15
C THR A 157 12.75 -4.02 42.39
N GLU A 158 13.35 -4.20 43.57
CA GLU A 158 12.62 -4.34 44.84
C GLU A 158 11.99 -3.02 45.29
N ALA A 159 12.53 -1.89 44.86
CA ALA A 159 12.00 -0.55 45.13
C ALA A 159 10.74 -0.23 44.31
N LEU A 160 10.37 -1.08 43.35
CA LEU A 160 9.23 -0.89 42.46
C LEU A 160 8.13 -1.92 42.72
N GLU A 161 6.90 -1.53 42.48
CA GLU A 161 5.75 -2.44 42.43
C GLU A 161 4.85 -2.10 41.24
N ALA A 162 4.30 -3.14 40.61
CA ALA A 162 3.39 -3.01 39.48
C ALA A 162 1.99 -3.50 39.85
N THR A 163 0.98 -2.77 39.40
CA THR A 163 -0.43 -3.15 39.51
C THR A 163 -1.09 -3.13 38.14
N LEU A 164 -1.86 -4.16 37.80
CA LEU A 164 -2.59 -4.20 36.53
C LEU A 164 -3.74 -3.19 36.54
N ASN A 165 -3.84 -2.38 35.48
CA ASN A 165 -5.04 -1.65 35.14
C ASN A 165 -5.87 -2.48 34.14
N PRO A 166 -6.88 -3.26 34.60
CA PRO A 166 -7.60 -4.20 33.74
C PRO A 166 -8.45 -3.49 32.67
N ALA A 167 -8.81 -2.22 32.89
CA ALA A 167 -9.59 -1.45 31.91
C ALA A 167 -8.78 -1.11 30.65
N LYS A 168 -7.44 -1.08 30.75
CA LYS A 168 -6.55 -0.70 29.65
C LYS A 168 -5.56 -1.79 29.23
N GLY A 169 -5.42 -2.86 30.03
CA GLY A 169 -4.40 -3.89 29.79
C GLY A 169 -2.98 -3.35 29.94
N GLU A 170 -2.79 -2.38 30.84
CA GLU A 170 -1.51 -1.71 31.10
C GLU A 170 -1.11 -1.90 32.56
N TRP A 171 0.18 -1.93 32.84
CA TRP A 171 0.73 -2.01 34.18
C TRP A 171 1.06 -0.62 34.69
N ILE A 172 0.57 -0.28 35.88
CA ILE A 172 0.96 0.93 36.60
C ILE A 172 2.07 0.54 37.56
N VAL A 173 3.27 1.06 37.31
CA VAL A 173 4.46 0.80 38.13
C VAL A 173 4.75 2.04 38.96
N ILE A 174 4.86 1.85 40.27
CA ILE A 174 5.14 2.91 41.24
C ILE A 174 6.34 2.55 42.11
N THR A 175 6.92 3.57 42.72
CA THR A 175 7.93 3.38 43.77
C THR A 175 7.23 2.93 45.06
N LYS A 176 7.74 1.87 45.68
CA LYS A 176 7.17 1.36 46.94
C LYS A 176 7.30 2.40 48.06
N PRO A 177 6.29 2.49 48.93
CA PRO A 177 6.39 3.28 50.16
C PRO A 177 7.60 2.89 50.99
N GLY A 178 8.35 3.87 51.49
CA GLY A 178 9.56 3.65 52.29
C GLY A 178 10.87 3.55 51.49
N SER A 179 10.80 3.62 50.16
CA SER A 179 12.01 3.80 49.33
C SER A 179 12.63 5.18 49.58
N GLU A 180 13.96 5.25 49.62
CA GLU A 180 14.70 6.49 49.90
C GLU A 180 14.49 7.56 48.81
N THR A 181 14.25 7.11 47.58
CA THR A 181 14.08 7.97 46.41
C THR A 181 12.76 7.64 45.72
N ASP A 182 11.96 8.67 45.43
CA ASP A 182 10.79 8.54 44.56
C ASP A 182 11.22 8.57 43.09
N TYR A 183 10.79 7.55 42.34
CA TYR A 183 11.00 7.43 40.90
C TYR A 183 9.76 7.77 40.08
N GLY A 184 8.64 8.11 40.73
CA GLY A 184 7.40 8.52 40.10
C GLY A 184 6.46 7.36 39.77
N VAL A 185 5.39 7.71 39.04
CA VAL A 185 4.36 6.78 38.58
C VAL A 185 4.53 6.57 37.08
N TRP A 186 4.53 5.32 36.64
CA TRP A 186 4.78 4.95 35.26
C TRP A 186 3.70 4.00 34.74
N THR A 187 3.44 4.10 33.45
CA THR A 187 2.59 3.14 32.72
C THR A 187 3.47 2.33 31.79
N VAL A 188 3.45 1.01 31.95
CA VAL A 188 4.13 0.03 31.10
C VAL A 188 3.07 -0.78 30.36
N ARG A 189 3.10 -0.75 29.02
CA ARG A 189 2.12 -1.47 28.19
C ARG A 189 2.59 -2.89 27.88
N ALA A 190 1.63 -3.73 27.50
CA ALA A 190 1.85 -5.08 27.00
C ALA A 190 2.91 -5.19 25.88
N ASN A 191 3.11 -4.14 25.08
CA ASN A 191 4.13 -4.09 24.02
C ASN A 191 5.51 -3.61 24.49
N GLY A 192 5.72 -3.41 25.80
CA GLY A 192 6.96 -2.92 26.39
C GLY A 192 7.14 -1.39 26.35
N SER A 193 6.18 -0.63 25.82
CA SER A 193 6.27 0.84 25.84
C SER A 193 6.07 1.39 27.26
N ILE A 194 6.87 2.40 27.61
CA ILE A 194 6.88 3.06 28.91
C ILE A 194 6.41 4.50 28.72
N SER A 195 5.58 5.01 29.64
CA SER A 195 5.15 6.41 29.65
C SER A 195 5.05 6.95 31.07
N PRO A 196 5.44 8.22 31.32
CA PRO A 196 5.34 8.83 32.64
C PRO A 196 3.88 9.16 32.99
N GLY A 197 3.48 8.84 34.21
CA GLY A 197 2.14 9.07 34.75
C GLY A 197 2.04 10.24 35.74
N ASN A 198 3.18 10.80 36.17
CA ASN A 198 3.23 11.99 37.02
C ASN A 198 4.46 12.88 36.70
N GLN A 199 4.53 14.05 37.34
CA GLN A 199 5.58 15.04 37.09
C GLN A 199 7.00 14.51 37.40
N GLU A 200 7.16 13.71 38.45
CA GLU A 200 8.47 13.13 38.80
C GLU A 200 8.93 12.11 37.74
N ALA A 201 8.02 11.24 37.27
CA ALA A 201 8.30 10.35 36.16
C ALA A 201 8.66 11.12 34.89
N THR A 202 7.94 12.20 34.56
CA THR A 202 8.28 13.05 33.40
C THR A 202 9.69 13.63 33.49
N ARG A 203 10.08 14.14 34.67
CA ARG A 203 11.42 14.70 34.89
C ARG A 203 12.52 13.65 34.66
N ARG A 204 12.29 12.41 35.09
CA ARG A 204 13.23 11.30 34.92
C ARG A 204 13.24 10.76 33.49
N ASP A 205 12.09 10.71 32.85
CA ASP A 205 11.94 10.33 31.44
C ASP A 205 12.80 11.22 30.55
N GLN A 206 12.75 12.54 30.77
CA GLN A 206 13.61 13.51 30.06
C GLN A 206 15.10 13.24 30.26
N ARG A 207 15.54 12.83 31.46
CA ARG A 207 16.94 12.49 31.73
C ARG A 207 17.34 11.18 31.06
N ALA A 208 16.49 10.16 31.13
CA ALA A 208 16.70 8.86 30.49
C ALA A 208 16.79 9.00 28.96
N LEU A 209 15.95 9.85 28.34
CA LEU A 209 15.95 10.10 26.89
C LEU A 209 17.13 10.94 26.42
N SER A 210 17.52 11.96 27.19
CA SER A 210 18.64 12.84 26.84
C SER A 210 20.01 12.20 27.09
N GLY A 211 20.06 11.13 27.89
CA GLY A 211 21.31 10.49 28.31
C GLY A 211 22.16 11.35 29.24
N THR A 212 21.67 12.52 29.67
CA THR A 212 22.31 13.39 30.66
C THR A 212 21.79 13.01 32.04
N CYS A 213 22.35 11.91 32.54
CA CYS A 213 22.41 11.59 33.95
C CYS A 213 23.73 12.19 34.49
#